data_AF-A0A1I1JNG4-F1
#
_entry.id   AF-A0A1I1JNG4-F1
#
_cell.length_a   1.000
_cell.length_b   1.000
_cell.length_c   1.000
_cell.angle_alpha   90.00
_cell.angle_beta   90.00
_cell.angle_gamma   90.00
#
_symmetry.space_group_name_H-M   'P 1'
#
loop_
_entity.id
_entity.type
_entity.pdbx_description
1 polymer ?
#
loop_
_entity_poly.entity_id
_entity_poly.type
_entity_poly.pdbx_seq_one_letter_code
_entity_poly.pdbx_strand_id
1 'polypeptide(L)'
;MTSDNPSHFHRLVSDEMWFYHAGHPLTVHSLLRDGSYKKTTLSLDIEKGHHLHHTVRAVTIFGSTVEAVYALVSCIVVPGFDLSDFRLFTKKELLKKHPEHSTIIKRLAYDTLPD
;
A
#
# COMPACT_ATOMS: atom_id res chain seq x y z
N MET A 1 6.79 9.95 0.21
CA MET A 1 7.32 8.64 0.64
C MET A 1 8.74 8.47 0.13
N THR A 2 9.61 7.79 0.87
CA THR A 2 11.02 7.51 0.49
C THR A 2 11.30 6.00 0.55
N SER A 3 12.46 5.55 0.07
CA SER A 3 12.88 4.13 0.16
C SER A 3 12.95 3.63 1.59
N ASP A 4 13.40 4.49 2.52
CA ASP A 4 13.67 4.12 3.91
C ASP A 4 12.44 4.23 4.81
N ASN A 5 11.38 4.89 4.32
CA ASN A 5 10.13 5.07 5.03
C ASN A 5 8.94 4.68 4.14
N PRO A 6 8.69 3.36 3.95
CA PRO A 6 7.56 2.87 3.17
C PRO A 6 6.24 3.02 3.93
N SER A 7 5.14 2.98 3.19
CA SER A 7 3.81 2.81 3.80
C SER A 7 3.63 1.34 4.14
N HIS A 8 3.57 1.04 5.44
CA HIS A 8 3.45 -0.31 5.96
C HIS A 8 2.07 -0.91 5.66
N PHE A 9 1.95 -2.24 5.70
CA PHE A 9 0.67 -2.90 5.47
C PHE A 9 -0.37 -2.46 6.50
N HIS A 10 -1.44 -1.86 6.00
CA HIS A 10 -2.58 -1.38 6.75
C HIS A 10 -3.88 -1.65 5.99
N ARG A 11 -5.01 -1.34 6.62
CA ARG A 11 -6.34 -1.46 6.03
C ARG A 11 -7.21 -0.32 6.52
N LEU A 12 -8.07 0.15 5.62
CA LEU A 12 -9.13 1.12 5.87
C LEU A 12 -10.51 0.46 5.64
N VAL A 13 -11.57 1.02 6.23
CA VAL A 13 -12.96 0.62 5.93
C VAL A 13 -13.56 1.38 4.75
N SER A 14 -12.85 2.41 4.28
CA SER A 14 -13.24 3.31 3.18
C SER A 14 -12.32 3.11 1.98
N ASP A 15 -12.78 3.54 0.80
CA ASP A 15 -11.94 3.54 -0.40
C ASP A 15 -10.87 4.64 -0.29
N GLU A 16 -9.64 4.37 -0.73
CA GLU A 16 -8.57 5.35 -0.81
C GLU A 16 -8.07 5.49 -2.26
N MET A 17 -8.11 6.71 -2.77
CA MET A 17 -7.65 7.08 -4.10
C MET A 17 -6.28 7.75 -4.01
N TRP A 18 -5.34 7.27 -4.81
CA TRP A 18 -3.97 7.74 -4.88
C TRP A 18 -3.75 8.45 -6.21
N PHE A 19 -3.09 9.61 -6.19
CA PHE A 19 -2.76 10.42 -7.36
C PHE A 19 -1.27 10.73 -7.39
N TYR A 20 -0.59 10.37 -8.47
CA TYR A 20 0.83 10.66 -8.64
C TYR A 20 1.08 12.14 -8.94
N HIS A 21 2.10 12.72 -8.29
CA HIS A 21 2.52 14.10 -8.54
C HIS A 21 3.96 14.22 -9.03
N ALA A 22 4.92 13.62 -8.33
CA ALA A 22 6.34 13.81 -8.64
C ALA A 22 7.24 12.70 -8.07
N GLY A 23 8.48 12.65 -8.55
CA GLY A 23 9.52 11.75 -8.06
C GLY A 23 9.66 10.47 -8.90
N HIS A 24 9.85 9.35 -8.22
CA HIS A 24 10.04 8.04 -8.81
C HIS A 24 8.73 7.24 -8.79
N PRO A 25 8.62 6.16 -9.60
CA PRO A 25 7.45 5.30 -9.55
C PRO A 25 7.16 4.76 -8.15
N LEU A 26 5.93 4.94 -7.68
CA LEU A 26 5.43 4.39 -6.43
C LEU A 26 4.68 3.09 -6.71
N THR A 27 4.98 2.02 -5.99
CA THR A 27 4.23 0.76 -6.12
C THR A 27 3.28 0.60 -4.95
N VAL A 28 1.98 0.50 -5.22
CA VAL A 28 0.96 0.07 -4.26
C VAL A 28 0.88 -1.45 -4.28
N HIS A 29 1.00 -2.05 -3.10
CA HIS A 29 0.98 -3.49 -2.86
C HIS A 29 -0.31 -3.86 -2.17
N SER A 30 -1.15 -4.68 -2.79
CA SER A 30 -2.46 -5.07 -2.25
C SER A 30 -2.55 -6.58 -2.05
N LEU A 31 -2.91 -7.00 -0.85
CA LEU A 31 -3.33 -8.37 -0.52
C LEU A 31 -4.86 -8.42 -0.60
N LEU A 32 -5.37 -9.09 -1.63
CA LEU A 32 -6.79 -9.14 -1.96
C LEU A 32 -7.53 -10.21 -1.15
N ARG A 33 -8.86 -10.10 -1.09
CA ARG A 33 -9.73 -10.99 -0.28
C ARG A 33 -9.72 -12.45 -0.76
N ASP A 34 -9.42 -12.68 -2.03
CA ASP A 34 -9.27 -14.02 -2.62
C ASP A 34 -7.88 -14.65 -2.33
N GLY A 35 -7.02 -13.96 -1.58
CA GLY A 35 -5.66 -14.39 -1.26
C GLY A 35 -4.63 -13.97 -2.32
N SER A 36 -5.06 -13.42 -3.46
CA SER A 36 -4.13 -12.97 -4.49
C SER A 36 -3.42 -11.68 -4.09
N TYR A 37 -2.25 -11.47 -4.70
CA TYR A 37 -1.44 -10.29 -4.50
C TYR A 37 -1.37 -9.48 -5.79
N LYS A 38 -1.63 -8.18 -5.68
CA LYS A 38 -1.59 -7.24 -6.80
C LYS A 38 -0.58 -6.13 -6.54
N LYS A 39 0.20 -5.81 -7.57
CA LYS A 39 1.03 -4.60 -7.63
C LYS A 39 0.37 -3.60 -8.58
N THR A 40 0.36 -2.32 -8.20
CA THR A 40 -0.04 -1.24 -9.10
C THR A 40 0.97 -0.10 -8.99
N THR A 41 1.60 0.23 -10.11
CA THR A 41 2.66 1.24 -10.16
C THR A 41 2.08 2.58 -10.60
N LEU A 42 2.37 3.63 -9.83
CA LEU A 42 1.96 5.01 -10.09
C LEU A 42 3.15 5.84 -10.58
N SER A 43 3.06 6.39 -11.80
CA SER A 43 4.03 7.32 -12.40
C SER A 43 3.50 7.92 -13.70
N LEU A 44 4.28 8.79 -14.35
CA LEU A 44 3.98 9.33 -15.68
C LEU A 44 4.26 8.35 -16.84
N ASP A 45 4.96 7.23 -16.61
CA ASP A 45 5.33 6.27 -17.65
C ASP A 45 4.16 5.33 -18.03
N ILE A 46 3.08 5.88 -18.59
CA ILE A 46 1.85 5.13 -18.94
C ILE A 46 2.15 4.01 -19.96
N GLU A 47 3.10 4.23 -20.87
CA GLU A 47 3.54 3.24 -21.87
C GLU A 47 4.13 1.96 -21.23
N LYS A 48 4.56 2.02 -19.97
CA LYS A 48 5.02 0.84 -19.19
C LYS A 48 3.87 0.14 -18.44
N GLY A 49 2.62 0.54 -18.68
CA GLY A 49 1.45 0.08 -17.94
C GLY A 49 1.34 0.68 -16.53
N HIS A 50 2.03 1.78 -16.27
CA HIS A 50 1.87 2.52 -15.01
C HIS A 50 0.60 3.39 -15.07
N HIS A 51 0.11 3.79 -13.91
CA HIS A 51 -1.11 4.58 -13.80
C HIS A 51 -0.81 5.96 -13.21
N LEU A 52 -1.58 6.98 -13.62
CA LEU A 52 -1.54 8.29 -12.97
C LEU A 52 -2.26 8.29 -11.61
N HIS A 53 -3.23 7.38 -11.45
CA HIS A 53 -4.03 7.23 -10.23
C HIS A 53 -4.39 5.76 -9.98
N HIS A 54 -4.73 5.43 -8.73
CA HIS A 54 -5.22 4.11 -8.36
C HIS A 54 -6.16 4.18 -7.15
N THR A 55 -7.23 3.39 -7.17
CA THR A 55 -8.13 3.25 -6.02
C THR A 55 -7.91 1.91 -5.34
N VAL A 56 -7.52 1.95 -4.08
CA VAL A 56 -7.56 0.79 -3.19
C VAL A 56 -8.95 0.70 -2.59
N ARG A 57 -9.61 -0.44 -2.82
CA ARG A 57 -10.97 -0.67 -2.32
C ARG A 57 -10.95 -0.90 -0.81
N ALA A 58 -12.00 -0.42 -0.14
CA ALA A 58 -12.28 -0.67 1.27
C ALA A 58 -11.99 -2.12 1.67
N VAL A 59 -11.52 -2.31 2.90
CA VAL A 59 -11.15 -3.58 3.53
C VAL A 59 -9.97 -4.35 2.90
N THR A 60 -9.37 -3.84 1.82
CA THR A 60 -8.12 -4.38 1.25
C THR A 60 -6.95 -4.10 2.20
N ILE A 61 -6.04 -5.06 2.37
CA ILE A 61 -4.79 -4.84 3.09
C ILE A 61 -3.76 -4.36 2.08
N PHE A 62 -3.15 -3.20 2.31
CA PHE A 62 -2.23 -2.61 1.36
C PHE A 62 -1.14 -1.77 2.02
N GLY A 63 -0.07 -1.55 1.28
CA GLY A 63 1.06 -0.69 1.63
C GLY A 63 1.74 -0.21 0.35
N SER A 64 2.81 0.58 0.45
CA SER A 64 3.49 1.10 -0.74
C SER A 64 5.00 1.25 -0.57
N THR A 65 5.73 1.03 -1.67
CA THR A 65 7.19 1.23 -1.76
C THR A 65 7.56 2.21 -2.87
N VAL A 66 8.76 2.77 -2.74
CA VAL A 66 9.50 3.47 -3.80
C VAL A 66 10.89 2.87 -3.79
N GLU A 67 11.40 2.46 -4.95
CA GLU A 67 12.70 1.78 -5.07
C GLU A 67 13.89 2.76 -5.22
N ALA A 68 13.63 4.05 -5.07
CA ALA A 68 14.60 5.13 -5.25
C ALA A 68 14.38 6.25 -4.21
N VAL A 69 14.74 7.49 -4.52
CA VAL A 69 14.83 8.57 -3.52
C VAL A 69 13.47 8.90 -2.89
N TYR A 70 12.48 9.25 -3.71
CA TYR A 70 11.16 9.65 -3.21
C TYR A 70 10.07 9.53 -4.28
N ALA A 71 8.82 9.48 -3.82
CA ALA A 71 7.63 9.81 -4.60
C ALA A 71 6.68 10.69 -3.79
N LEU A 72 6.04 11.62 -4.49
CA LEU A 72 5.00 12.50 -3.98
C LEU A 72 3.66 12.12 -4.61
N VAL A 73 2.66 11.95 -3.77
CA VAL A 73 1.29 11.60 -4.15
C VAL A 73 0.30 12.38 -3.28
N SER A 74 -0.93 12.51 -3.75
CA SER A 74 -2.08 12.82 -2.90
C SER A 74 -2.90 11.56 -2.67
N CYS A 75 -3.43 11.43 -1.45
CA CYS A 75 -4.38 10.39 -1.10
C CYS A 75 -5.72 11.04 -0.71
N ILE A 76 -6.83 10.46 -1.17
CA ILE A 76 -8.19 10.89 -0.83
C ILE A 76 -8.96 9.67 -0.33
N VAL A 77 -9.48 9.74 0.89
CA VAL A 77 -10.29 8.67 1.49
C VAL A 77 -11.76 9.09 1.46
N VAL A 78 -12.64 8.22 0.94
CA VAL A 78 -14.09 8.45 0.87
C VAL A 78 -14.85 7.18 1.26
N PRO A 79 -15.75 7.22 2.27
CA PRO A 79 -16.03 8.31 3.23
C PRO A 79 -14.79 8.78 4.01
N GLY A 80 -14.89 9.95 4.65
CA GLY A 80 -13.75 10.61 5.31
C GLY A 80 -12.97 9.70 6.26
N PHE A 81 -11.66 9.92 6.34
CA PHE A 81 -10.77 9.13 7.20
C PHE A 81 -11.04 9.36 8.68
N ASP A 82 -11.11 8.27 9.44
CA ASP A 82 -11.07 8.26 10.90
C ASP A 82 -10.01 7.26 11.40
N LEU A 83 -9.34 7.58 12.50
CA LEU A 83 -8.34 6.68 13.09
C LEU A 83 -8.93 5.34 13.56
N SER A 84 -10.20 5.32 13.96
CA SER A 84 -10.90 4.08 14.33
C SER A 84 -11.11 3.12 13.15
N ASP A 85 -11.04 3.64 11.92
CA ASP A 85 -11.14 2.87 10.69
C ASP A 85 -9.79 2.37 10.16
N PHE A 86 -8.69 2.82 10.76
CA PHE A 86 -7.32 2.47 10.38
C PHE A 86 -6.79 1.32 11.22
N ARG A 87 -6.19 0.33 10.55
CA ARG A 87 -5.53 -0.78 11.22
C ARG A 87 -4.21 -1.15 10.57
N LEU A 88 -3.15 -1.20 11.38
CA LEU A 88 -1.86 -1.81 11.04
C LEU A 88 -1.88 -3.33 11.27
N PHE A 89 -0.95 -4.02 10.62
CA PHE A 89 -0.78 -5.47 10.76
C PHE A 89 0.65 -5.85 11.12
N THR A 90 0.77 -6.91 11.93
CA THR A 90 2.06 -7.55 12.20
C THR A 90 2.42 -8.58 11.12
N LYS A 91 3.71 -8.86 10.96
CA LYS A 91 4.23 -9.95 10.10
C LYS A 91 3.59 -11.27 10.50
N LYS A 92 3.48 -11.56 11.81
CA LYS A 92 2.89 -12.80 12.33
C LYS A 92 1.45 -12.98 11.87
N GLU A 93 0.63 -11.93 11.92
CA GLU A 93 -0.76 -12.00 11.48
C GLU A 93 -0.88 -12.22 9.97
N LEU A 94 -0.09 -11.47 9.17
CA LEU A 94 -0.18 -11.57 7.72
C LEU A 94 0.40 -12.87 7.19
N LEU A 95 1.53 -13.34 7.71
CA LEU A 95 2.14 -14.62 7.31
C LEU A 95 1.24 -15.82 7.63
N LYS A 96 0.37 -15.73 8.65
CA LYS A 96 -0.62 -16.75 8.93
C LYS A 96 -1.70 -16.84 7.85
N LYS A 97 -2.07 -15.72 7.23
CA LYS A 97 -3.16 -15.63 6.24
C LYS A 97 -2.69 -15.71 4.79
N HIS A 98 -1.49 -15.20 4.52
CA HIS A 98 -0.91 -15.03 3.18
C HIS A 98 0.53 -15.56 3.15
N PRO A 99 0.79 -16.82 3.55
CA PRO A 99 2.16 -17.37 3.64
C PRO A 99 2.93 -17.31 2.31
N GLU A 100 2.24 -17.42 1.19
CA GLU A 100 2.78 -17.35 -0.17
C GLU A 100 3.39 -15.99 -0.51
N HIS A 101 2.94 -14.91 0.14
CA HIS A 101 3.42 -13.54 -0.08
C HIS A 101 4.47 -13.10 0.95
N SER A 102 5.19 -14.05 1.54
CA SER A 102 6.10 -13.81 2.67
C SER A 102 7.16 -12.73 2.41
N THR A 103 7.69 -12.63 1.19
CA THR A 103 8.73 -11.64 0.84
C THR A 103 8.22 -10.22 1.02
N ILE A 104 7.04 -9.89 0.49
CA ILE A 104 6.50 -8.52 0.60
C ILE A 104 5.98 -8.25 2.01
N ILE A 105 5.41 -9.25 2.68
CA ILE A 105 4.96 -9.13 4.07
C ILE A 105 6.13 -8.80 5.00
N LYS A 106 7.26 -9.49 4.87
CA LYS A 106 8.45 -9.20 5.67
C LYS A 106 9.02 -7.81 5.43
N ARG A 107 8.83 -7.26 4.22
CA ARG A 107 9.27 -5.90 3.87
C ARG A 107 8.36 -4.81 4.44
N LEU A 108 7.04 -5.03 4.50
CA LEU A 108 6.06 -3.97 4.76
C LEU A 108 5.24 -4.13 6.03
N ALA A 109 5.32 -5.24 6.74
CA ALA A 109 4.62 -5.39 8.02
C ALA A 109 5.59 -5.26 9.20
N TYR A 110 5.08 -4.77 10.33
CA TYR A 110 5.86 -4.66 11.56
C TYR A 110 6.03 -6.00 12.26
N ASP A 111 7.15 -6.21 12.96
CA ASP A 111 7.24 -7.34 13.91
C ASP A 111 6.30 -7.12 15.11
N THR A 112 6.33 -5.90 15.65
CA THR A 112 5.47 -5.37 16.71
C THR A 112 4.94 -4.00 16.29
N LEU A 113 3.65 -3.75 16.50
CA LEU A 113 3.04 -2.48 16.11
C LEU A 113 3.68 -1.31 16.90
N PRO A 114 3.87 -0.14 16.27
CA PRO A 114 4.27 1.08 16.98
C PRO A 114 3.14 1.56 17.91
N ASP A 115 3.53 2.24 18.99
CA ASP A 115 2.63 2.92 19.92
C ASP A 115 1.90 4.11 19.27
#